data_AF-A0A800AQU2-F1
#
_entry.id   AF-A0A800AQU2-F1
#
_cell.length_a   1.000
_cell.length_b   1.000
_cell.length_c   1.000
_cell.angle_alpha   90.00
_cell.angle_beta   90.00
_cell.angle_gamma   90.00
#
_symmetry.space_group_name_H-M   'P 1'
#
loop_
_entity.id
_entity.type
_entity.pdbx_description
1 polymer ?
#
loop_
_entity_poly.entity_id
_entity_poly.type
_entity_poly.pdbx_seq_one_letter_code
_entity_poly.pdbx_strand_id
1 'polypeptide(L)'
;MKKGFIDLGFAKLDIEREKRKGIPEIIYAPQKTILQLKKIIQEFKKHTDLIFISKLSFNYYQKLKKSFSKLRYFKIPQLGFLGKERRERRGFVCVISAGSSDIKIAEEA
;
A
#
# COMPACT_ATOMS: atom_id res chain seq x y z
N MET A 1 6.10 24.14 13.56
CA MET A 1 5.16 22.99 13.49
C MET A 1 5.60 22.07 12.35
N LYS A 2 6.08 20.86 12.64
CA LYS A 2 6.30 19.86 11.57
C LYS A 2 4.90 19.46 11.05
N LYS A 3 4.64 19.68 9.77
CA LYS A 3 3.39 19.21 9.14
C LYS A 3 3.39 17.68 9.24
N GLY A 4 2.35 17.09 9.82
CA GLY A 4 2.18 15.63 9.89
C GLY A 4 1.92 14.96 8.54
N PHE A 5 2.06 15.73 7.45
CA PHE A 5 1.92 15.30 6.08
C PHE A 5 2.97 15.95 5.18
N ILE A 6 3.24 15.30 4.05
CA ILE A 6 4.10 15.82 2.97
C ILE A 6 3.23 16.13 1.76
N ASP A 7 3.33 17.35 1.23
CA ASP A 7 2.65 17.74 0.00
C ASP A 7 3.56 17.54 -1.21
N LEU A 8 3.16 16.66 -2.13
CA LEU A 8 3.86 16.41 -3.39
C LEU A 8 3.31 17.23 -4.57
N GLY A 9 2.34 18.12 -4.32
CA GLY A 9 1.62 18.92 -5.31
C GLY A 9 0.46 18.19 -5.99
N PHE A 10 0.50 16.86 -6.05
CA PHE A 10 -0.58 16.00 -6.59
C PHE A 10 -1.14 15.03 -5.54
N ALA A 11 -0.53 14.97 -4.35
CA ALA A 11 -0.96 14.13 -3.25
C ALA A 11 -0.41 14.69 -1.94
N LYS A 12 -1.18 14.60 -0.85
CA LYS A 12 -0.73 14.88 0.51
C LYS A 12 -0.60 13.55 1.24
N LEU A 13 0.60 13.23 1.68
CA LEU A 13 0.95 11.95 2.31
C LEU A 13 0.98 12.10 3.82
N ASP A 14 0.15 11.35 4.54
CA ASP A 14 0.06 11.33 6.01
C ASP A 14 1.14 10.42 6.59
N ILE A 15 2.35 10.97 6.75
CA ILE A 15 3.52 10.24 7.28
C ILE A 15 3.41 9.92 8.78
N GLU A 16 2.50 10.57 9.51
CA GLU A 16 2.28 10.32 10.94
C GLU A 16 1.16 9.32 11.22
N ARG A 17 0.48 8.81 10.17
CA ARG A 17 -0.63 7.84 10.34
C ARG A 17 -0.20 6.61 11.11
N GLU A 18 0.99 6.08 10.84
CA GLU A 18 1.52 4.90 11.54
C GLU A 18 1.67 5.15 13.04
N LYS A 19 2.15 6.32 13.44
CA LYS A 19 2.25 6.70 14.85
C LYS A 19 0.87 6.80 15.52
N ARG A 20 -0.14 7.32 14.81
CA ARG A 20 -1.49 7.55 15.37
C ARG A 20 -2.41 6.33 15.33
N LYS A 21 -2.22 5.42 14.37
CA LYS A 21 -3.12 4.28 14.11
C LYS A 21 -2.41 2.93 14.14
N GLY A 22 -1.11 2.91 14.36
CA GLY A 22 -0.25 1.73 14.32
C GLY A 22 0.11 1.28 12.90
N ILE A 23 -0.67 1.63 11.88
CA ILE A 23 -0.44 1.26 10.47
C ILE A 23 -0.18 2.49 9.59
N PRO A 24 0.73 2.41 8.61
CA PRO A 24 0.99 3.50 7.68
C PRO A 24 -0.19 3.70 6.72
N GLU A 25 -0.13 4.78 5.96
CA GLU A 25 -1.13 5.07 4.93
C GLU A 25 -1.01 4.11 3.75
N ILE A 26 -2.17 3.71 3.20
CA ILE A 26 -2.26 2.84 2.02
C ILE A 26 -2.27 3.71 0.76
N ILE A 27 -1.46 3.34 -0.23
CA ILE A 27 -1.44 4.01 -1.53
C ILE A 27 -2.60 3.47 -2.38
N TYR A 28 -3.61 4.30 -2.64
CA TYR A 28 -4.65 3.97 -3.62
C TYR A 28 -4.15 4.19 -5.05
N ALA A 29 -3.93 3.12 -5.83
CA ALA A 29 -3.32 3.21 -7.16
C ALA A 29 -4.17 3.85 -8.27
N PRO A 30 -5.51 3.68 -8.32
CA PRO A 30 -6.32 4.21 -9.42
C PRO A 30 -6.15 5.72 -9.61
N GLN A 31 -6.24 6.15 -10.86
CA GLN A 31 -6.09 7.54 -11.31
C GLN A 31 -4.70 8.17 -11.07
N LYS A 32 -3.72 7.42 -10.56
CA LYS A 32 -2.33 7.88 -10.45
C LYS A 32 -1.52 7.43 -11.65
N THR A 33 -0.60 8.27 -12.09
CA THR A 33 0.40 7.87 -13.09
C THR A 33 1.50 7.01 -12.44
N ILE A 34 2.24 6.26 -13.25
CA ILE A 34 3.40 5.49 -12.77
C ILE A 34 4.44 6.39 -12.10
N LEU A 35 4.66 7.59 -12.64
CA LEU A 35 5.61 8.55 -12.07
C LEU A 35 5.13 9.04 -10.70
N GLN A 36 3.84 9.35 -10.56
CA GLN A 36 3.25 9.71 -9.27
C GLN A 36 3.38 8.57 -8.25
N LEU A 37 3.07 7.33 -8.64
CA LEU A 37 3.22 6.17 -7.76
C LEU A 37 4.67 5.96 -7.32
N LYS A 38 5.64 6.06 -8.23
CA LYS A 38 7.07 5.97 -7.88
C LYS A 38 7.47 7.03 -6.86
N LYS A 39 7.05 8.28 -7.07
CA LYS A 39 7.38 9.39 -6.18
C LYS A 39 6.74 9.22 -4.79
N ILE A 40 5.48 8.77 -4.73
CA ILE A 40 4.81 8.46 -3.46
C ILE A 40 5.55 7.34 -2.71
N ILE A 41 5.87 6.23 -3.39
CA ILE A 41 6.58 5.09 -2.77
C ILE A 41 7.97 5.52 -2.28
N GLN A 42 8.69 6.30 -3.07
CA GLN A 42 10.01 6.83 -2.68
C GLN A 42 9.92 7.74 -1.44
N GLU A 43 8.87 8.55 -1.34
CA GLU A 43 8.68 9.40 -0.18
C GLU A 43 8.32 8.59 1.06
N PHE A 44 7.32 7.69 0.98
CA PHE A 44 6.95 6.85 2.13
C PHE A 44 8.10 6.00 2.66
N LYS A 45 8.97 5.48 1.78
CA LYS A 45 10.16 4.71 2.18
C LYS A 45 11.11 5.44 3.12
N LYS A 46 11.06 6.78 3.17
CA LYS A 46 11.89 7.58 4.10
C LYS A 46 11.32 7.61 5.51
N HIS A 47 10.03 7.28 5.67
CA HIS A 47 9.28 7.46 6.93
C HIS A 47 8.70 6.15 7.47
N THR A 48 8.50 5.13 6.63
CA THR A 48 7.98 3.82 7.04
C THR A 48 8.67 2.67 6.28
N ASP A 49 8.80 1.53 6.95
CA ASP A 49 9.28 0.27 6.37
C ASP A 49 8.17 -0.55 5.70
N LEU A 50 6.92 -0.11 5.80
CA LEU A 50 5.74 -0.87 5.42
C LEU A 50 4.88 -0.06 4.44
N ILE A 51 4.69 -0.59 3.22
CA ILE A 51 3.94 0.09 2.16
C ILE A 51 2.97 -0.88 1.51
N PHE A 52 1.70 -0.50 1.47
CA PHE A 52 0.64 -1.18 0.73
C PHE A 52 0.15 -0.32 -0.44
N ILE A 53 -0.15 -0.97 -1.55
CA ILE A 53 -0.65 -0.33 -2.76
C ILE A 53 -1.92 -1.07 -3.20
N SER A 54 -3.08 -0.50 -2.89
CA SER A 54 -4.39 -1.10 -3.21
C SER A 54 -4.80 -0.84 -4.66
N LYS A 55 -5.56 -1.78 -5.24
CA LYS A 55 -6.05 -1.76 -6.63
C LYS A 55 -4.94 -1.53 -7.67
N LEU A 56 -3.78 -2.12 -7.43
CA LEU A 56 -2.61 -2.04 -8.31
C LEU A 56 -2.77 -3.01 -9.48
N SER A 57 -3.04 -2.50 -10.69
CA SER A 57 -3.10 -3.38 -11.87
C SER A 57 -1.77 -4.10 -12.13
N PHE A 58 -1.83 -5.29 -12.72
CA PHE A 58 -0.63 -6.07 -13.04
C PHE A 58 0.37 -5.32 -13.95
N ASN A 59 -0.12 -4.53 -14.91
CA ASN A 59 0.72 -3.67 -15.76
C ASN A 59 1.47 -2.62 -14.94
N TYR A 60 0.80 -1.99 -13.97
CA TYR A 60 1.43 -1.03 -13.08
C TYR A 60 2.46 -1.70 -12.17
N TYR A 61 2.12 -2.87 -11.61
CA TYR A 61 3.05 -3.69 -10.85
C TYR A 61 4.33 -3.98 -11.64
N GLN A 62 4.23 -4.47 -12.89
CA GLN A 62 5.40 -4.79 -13.72
C GLN A 62 6.31 -3.57 -13.90
N LYS A 63 5.74 -2.38 -14.12
CA LYS A 63 6.51 -1.14 -14.26
C LYS A 63 7.15 -0.69 -12.95
N LEU A 64 6.47 -0.87 -11.82
CA LEU A 64 6.99 -0.53 -10.49
C LEU A 64 8.06 -1.51 -10.01
N LYS A 65 7.92 -2.81 -10.32
CA LYS A 65 8.87 -3.88 -9.95
C LYS A 65 10.28 -3.60 -10.49
N LYS A 66 10.38 -2.96 -11.66
CA LYS A 66 11.67 -2.51 -12.24
C LYS A 66 12.41 -1.50 -11.35
N SER A 67 11.69 -0.63 -10.64
CA SER A 67 12.27 0.36 -9.73
C SER A 67 12.30 -0.12 -8.27
N PHE A 68 11.47 -1.09 -7.93
CA PHE A 68 11.33 -1.63 -6.59
C PHE A 68 11.36 -3.16 -6.64
N SER A 69 12.56 -3.73 -6.76
CA SER A 69 12.76 -5.18 -6.93
C SER A 69 12.14 -6.02 -5.81
N LYS A 70 12.01 -5.48 -4.59
CA LYS A 70 11.36 -6.14 -3.43
C LYS A 70 9.83 -6.02 -3.40
N LEU A 71 9.20 -5.30 -4.34
CA LEU A 71 7.74 -5.19 -4.42
C LEU A 71 7.12 -6.57 -4.68
N ARG A 72 6.28 -7.03 -3.77
CA ARG A 72 5.45 -8.24 -3.92
C ARG A 72 4.10 -7.85 -4.48
N TYR A 73 3.44 -8.79 -5.17
CA TYR A 73 2.13 -8.58 -5.77
C TYR A 73 1.21 -9.77 -5.51
N PHE A 74 0.04 -9.47 -4.97
CA PHE A 74 -1.03 -10.43 -4.74
C PHE A 74 -2.07 -10.26 -5.85
N LYS A 75 -2.19 -11.28 -6.72
CA LYS A 75 -2.95 -11.20 -7.97
C LYS A 75 -4.44 -11.02 -7.75
N ILE A 76 -5.03 -11.73 -6.78
CA ILE A 76 -6.47 -11.75 -6.51
C ILE A 76 -6.94 -10.37 -6.01
N PRO A 77 -6.39 -9.83 -4.90
CA PRO A 77 -6.79 -8.50 -4.39
C PRO A 77 -6.18 -7.34 -5.19
N GLN A 78 -5.29 -7.61 -6.15
CA GLN A 78 -4.52 -6.59 -6.87
C GLN A 78 -3.73 -5.69 -5.90
N LEU A 79 -3.03 -6.32 -4.95
CA LEU A 79 -2.35 -5.62 -3.87
C LEU A 79 -0.84 -5.64 -4.08
N GLY A 80 -0.21 -4.46 -4.06
CA GLY A 80 1.24 -4.32 -3.97
C GLY A 80 1.70 -4.22 -2.52
N PHE A 81 2.79 -4.90 -2.18
CA PHE A 81 3.38 -4.89 -0.84
C PHE A 81 4.88 -4.68 -0.89
N LEU A 82 5.39 -3.77 -0.07
CA LEU A 82 6.82 -3.57 0.14
C LEU A 82 7.09 -3.35 1.62
N GLY A 83 7.93 -4.21 2.20
CA GLY A 83 8.31 -4.11 3.60
C GLY A 83 8.58 -5.46 4.23
N LYS A 84 8.72 -5.47 5.55
CA LYS A 84 8.74 -6.68 6.36
C LYS A 84 7.35 -6.92 6.97
N GLU A 85 6.90 -8.16 7.01
CA GLU A 85 5.79 -8.53 7.91
C GLU A 85 6.24 -8.27 9.34
N ARG A 86 5.57 -7.36 10.03
CA ARG A 86 6.13 -6.76 11.25
C ARG A 86 5.26 -6.93 12.49
N ARG A 87 4.40 -7.93 12.57
CA ARG A 87 3.54 -8.08 13.75
C ARG A 87 3.43 -9.51 14.24
N GLU A 88 3.56 -9.65 15.55
CA GLU A 88 3.08 -10.81 16.28
C GLU A 88 1.58 -10.96 16.03
N ARG A 89 1.18 -12.15 15.59
CA ARG A 89 -0.23 -12.48 15.40
C ARG A 89 -0.88 -12.59 16.78
N ARG A 90 -1.95 -11.84 17.03
CA ARG A 90 -2.71 -11.89 18.29
C ARG A 90 -4.12 -12.40 18.01
N GLY A 91 -4.45 -13.57 18.56
CA GLY A 91 -5.75 -14.22 18.33
C GLY A 91 -5.94 -14.75 16.91
N PHE A 92 -7.18 -15.14 16.60
CA PHE A 92 -7.59 -15.61 15.28
C PHE A 92 -8.74 -14.74 14.78
N VAL A 93 -8.60 -14.21 13.56
CA VAL A 93 -9.65 -13.47 12.87
C VAL A 93 -9.92 -14.21 11.56
N CYS A 94 -11.19 -14.48 11.28
CA CYS A 94 -11.64 -15.09 10.02
C CYS A 94 -12.37 -14.05 9.18
N VAL A 95 -11.99 -13.93 7.91
CA VAL A 95 -12.71 -13.14 6.91
C VAL A 95 -13.43 -14.12 5.99
N ILE A 96 -14.77 -13.99 5.89
CA ILE A 96 -15.61 -14.89 5.09
C ILE A 96 -16.35 -14.06 4.04
N SER A 97 -16.40 -14.57 2.81
CA SER A 97 -17.22 -14.03 1.71
C SER A 97 -18.18 -15.10 1.20
N ALA A 98 -19.42 -14.71 0.90
CA ALA A 98 -20.40 -15.57 0.22
C ALA A 98 -20.42 -15.37 -1.31
N GLY A 99 -19.82 -14.28 -1.81
CA GLY A 99 -19.84 -13.90 -3.22
C GLY A 99 -18.47 -14.03 -3.88
N SER A 100 -18.43 -14.60 -5.09
CA SER A 100 -17.21 -14.65 -5.91
C SER A 100 -16.71 -13.24 -6.29
N SER A 101 -17.60 -12.26 -6.34
CA SER A 101 -17.29 -10.83 -6.52
C SER A 101 -16.47 -10.27 -5.36
N ASP A 102 -16.77 -10.71 -4.13
CA ASP A 102 -16.21 -10.11 -2.91
C ASP A 102 -14.89 -10.79 -2.51
N ILE A 103 -14.52 -11.90 -3.16
CA ILE A 103 -13.23 -12.59 -2.94
C ILE A 103 -12.05 -11.61 -3.01
N LYS A 104 -12.07 -10.67 -3.97
CA LYS A 104 -11.00 -9.69 -4.11
C LYS A 104 -10.87 -8.77 -2.90
N ILE A 105 -12.00 -8.42 -2.30
CA ILE A 105 -12.06 -7.55 -1.12
C ILE A 105 -11.72 -8.35 0.14
N ALA A 106 -12.22 -9.58 0.24
CA ALA A 106 -11.91 -10.49 1.34
C ALA A 106 -10.40 -10.83 1.42
N GLU A 107 -9.74 -11.02 0.28
CA GLU A 107 -8.29 -11.26 0.19
C GLU A 107 -7.43 -10.00 0.47
N GLU A 108 -8.01 -8.80 0.42
CA GLU A 108 -7.31 -7.55 0.76
C GLU A 108 -7.36 -7.26 2.28
N ALA A 109 -8.35 -7.79 2.99
CA ALA A 109 -8.63 -7.54 4.41
C ALA A 109 -7.62 -8.20 5.36
#